data_AF-A0A4V1ZVB1-F1
#
_entry.id   AF-A0A4V1ZVB1-F1
#
_cell.length_a   1.000
_cell.length_b   1.000
_cell.length_c   1.000
_cell.angle_alpha   90.00
_cell.angle_beta   90.00
_cell.angle_gamma   90.00
#
_symmetry.space_group_name_H-M   'P 1'
#
loop_
_entity.id
_entity.type
_entity.pdbx_description
1 polymer ?
#
loop_
_entity_poly.entity_id
_entity_poly.type
_entity_poly.pdbx_seq_one_letter_code
_entity_poly.pdbx_strand_id
1 'polypeptide(L)'
;MHPFSKYLAAIKSGDIKSLARAISLIENEVPGSEKMLEAMMPDESIRITGITGPPGAGKSTLVDALIESFVNAGKKVAVLCVDPSSPFNLGALLGDRIRMSQWYNHPLVYIRSLATRGSLGGLHPKIIEITELLKTAGFDHIIV
;
A
#
# COMPACT_ATOMS: atom_id res chain seq x y z
N MET A 1 -12.64 14.42 20.16
CA MET A 1 -12.34 13.22 19.35
C MET A 1 -11.41 13.67 18.22
N HIS A 2 -10.19 13.16 18.14
CA HIS A 2 -9.23 13.60 17.12
C HIS A 2 -9.78 13.25 15.72
N PRO A 3 -9.64 14.09 14.68
CA PRO A 3 -10.13 13.80 13.34
C PRO A 3 -9.67 12.44 12.78
N PHE A 4 -8.57 11.89 13.29
CA PHE A 4 -8.01 10.62 12.83
C PHE A 4 -8.76 9.36 13.29
N SER A 5 -9.45 9.38 14.44
CA SER A 5 -10.20 8.20 14.92
C SER A 5 -11.38 7.84 14.00
N LYS A 6 -11.92 8.84 13.28
CA LYS A 6 -12.96 8.64 12.27
C LYS A 6 -12.44 7.82 11.09
N TYR A 7 -11.17 7.98 10.70
CA TYR A 7 -10.60 7.21 9.60
C TYR A 7 -10.44 5.73 9.96
N LEU A 8 -10.00 5.40 11.18
CA LEU A 8 -9.79 4.00 11.56
C LEU A 8 -11.07 3.16 11.51
N ALA A 9 -12.20 3.69 11.99
CA ALA A 9 -13.48 2.99 11.91
C ALA A 9 -13.90 2.75 10.45
N ALA A 10 -13.78 3.78 9.60
CA ALA A 10 -14.10 3.67 8.17
C ALA A 10 -13.17 2.70 7.42
N ILE A 11 -11.88 2.69 7.77
CA ILE A 11 -10.88 1.79 7.19
C ILE A 11 -11.16 0.34 7.56
N LYS A 12 -11.52 0.07 8.83
CA LYS A 12 -11.95 -1.27 9.28
C LYS A 12 -13.21 -1.75 8.56
N SER A 13 -14.12 -0.84 8.20
CA SER A 13 -15.29 -1.16 7.37
C SER A 13 -14.99 -1.25 5.86
N GLY A 14 -13.72 -1.14 5.45
CA GLY A 14 -13.30 -1.29 4.05
C GLY A 14 -13.37 -0.02 3.21
N ASP A 15 -13.51 1.18 3.80
CA ASP A 15 -13.56 2.43 3.05
C ASP A 15 -12.19 2.78 2.44
N ILE A 16 -12.04 2.49 1.15
CA ILE A 16 -10.78 2.67 0.40
C ILE A 16 -10.37 4.15 0.31
N LYS A 17 -11.33 5.09 0.28
CA LYS A 17 -11.03 6.53 0.22
C LYS A 17 -10.35 7.01 1.52
N SER A 18 -10.86 6.55 2.65
CA SER A 18 -10.32 6.81 3.98
C SER A 18 -8.95 6.17 4.13
N LEU A 19 -8.76 4.95 3.62
CA LEU A 19 -7.46 4.28 3.59
C LEU A 19 -6.43 5.09 2.79
N ALA A 20 -6.76 5.48 1.55
CA ALA A 20 -5.86 6.26 0.70
C ALA A 20 -5.50 7.62 1.33
N ARG A 21 -6.47 8.26 2.00
CA ARG A 21 -6.25 9.52 2.71
C ARG A 21 -5.37 9.33 3.94
N ALA A 22 -5.59 8.28 4.74
CA ALA A 22 -4.78 7.94 5.90
C ALA A 22 -3.31 7.65 5.50
N ILE A 23 -3.09 6.88 4.43
CA ILE A 23 -1.76 6.67 3.87
C ILE A 23 -1.11 8.01 3.51
N SER A 24 -1.84 8.90 2.83
CA SER A 24 -1.31 10.22 2.46
C SER A 24 -0.97 11.11 3.67
N LEU A 25 -1.69 10.95 4.79
CA LEU A 25 -1.42 11.68 6.05
C LEU A 25 -0.15 11.14 6.73
N ILE A 26 0.04 9.81 6.74
CA ILE A 26 1.27 9.16 7.23
C ILE A 26 2.46 9.56 6.36
N GLU A 27 2.32 9.48 5.02
CA GLU A 27 3.38 9.83 4.07
C GLU A 27 3.90 11.25 4.26
N ASN A 28 3.02 12.19 4.62
CA ASN A 28 3.37 13.61 4.78
C ASN A 28 3.63 14.02 6.23
N GLU A 29 3.70 13.05 7.15
CA GLU A 29 4.01 13.28 8.57
C GLU A 29 3.14 14.39 9.18
N VAL A 30 1.85 14.39 8.82
CA VAL A 30 0.92 15.44 9.25
C VAL A 30 0.79 15.36 10.78
N PRO A 31 0.91 16.49 11.51
CA PRO A 31 0.84 16.47 12.97
C PRO A 31 -0.41 15.74 13.50
N GLY A 32 -0.19 14.78 14.40
CA GLY A 32 -1.24 13.96 14.99
C GLY A 32 -1.54 12.66 14.24
N SER A 33 -0.84 12.38 13.13
CA SER A 33 -0.85 11.08 12.48
C SER A 33 -0.28 9.97 13.38
N GLU A 34 0.58 10.30 14.34
CA GLU A 34 1.16 9.38 15.32
C GLU A 34 0.07 8.75 16.20
N LYS A 35 -0.90 9.56 16.63
CA LYS A 35 -2.05 9.07 17.42
C LYS A 35 -2.91 8.07 16.65
N MET A 36 -2.91 8.15 15.31
CA MET A 36 -3.58 7.17 14.48
C MET A 36 -2.83 5.84 14.53
N LEU A 37 -1.48 5.88 14.45
CA LEU A 37 -0.61 4.69 14.53
C LEU A 37 -0.78 3.99 15.88
N GLU A 38 -0.77 4.75 16.98
CA GLU A 38 -0.99 4.23 18.35
C GLU A 38 -2.34 3.53 18.53
N ALA A 39 -3.35 3.92 17.76
CA ALA A 39 -4.71 3.37 17.83
C ALA A 39 -4.96 2.22 16.83
N MET A 40 -3.96 1.86 16.01
CA MET A 40 -4.07 0.72 15.11
C MET A 40 -4.07 -0.59 15.89
N MET A 41 -4.76 -1.58 15.33
CA MET A 41 -4.73 -2.94 15.84
C MET A 41 -4.49 -3.85 14.63
N PRO A 42 -3.23 -3.96 14.18
CA PRO A 42 -2.89 -4.73 13.00
C PRO A 42 -3.10 -6.22 13.27
N ASP A 43 -3.63 -6.94 12.28
CA ASP A 43 -3.71 -8.39 12.33
C ASP A 43 -2.36 -8.99 11.95
N GLU A 44 -1.65 -9.52 12.94
CA GLU A 44 -0.32 -10.11 12.82
C GLU A 44 -0.29 -11.41 12.00
N SER A 45 -1.44 -12.01 11.68
CA SER A 45 -1.52 -13.19 10.81
C SER A 45 -1.36 -12.85 9.32
N ILE A 46 -1.59 -11.59 8.94
CA ILE A 46 -1.46 -11.11 7.55
C ILE A 46 0.00 -11.07 7.14
N ARG A 47 0.32 -11.75 6.03
CA ARG A 47 1.68 -11.81 5.49
C ARG A 47 1.98 -10.63 4.57
N ILE A 48 3.15 -10.05 4.75
CA ILE A 48 3.74 -9.04 3.87
C ILE A 48 4.81 -9.73 3.01
N THR A 49 4.67 -9.67 1.69
CA THR A 49 5.60 -10.30 0.73
C THR A 49 6.31 -9.23 -0.08
N GLY A 50 7.64 -9.15 0.04
CA GLY A 50 8.47 -8.25 -0.76
C GLY A 50 8.88 -8.87 -2.08
N ILE A 51 8.74 -8.15 -3.20
CA ILE A 51 9.16 -8.58 -4.54
C ILE A 51 10.16 -7.58 -5.10
N THR A 52 11.40 -8.01 -5.28
CA THR A 52 12.50 -7.19 -5.81
C THR A 52 13.23 -7.86 -6.95
N GLY A 53 14.06 -7.10 -7.68
CA GLY A 53 14.81 -7.58 -8.83
C GLY A 53 15.03 -6.49 -9.90
N PRO A 54 15.93 -6.73 -10.87
CA PRO A 54 16.29 -5.73 -11.87
C PRO A 54 15.11 -5.37 -12.80
N PRO A 55 15.19 -4.23 -13.51
CA PRO A 55 14.24 -3.92 -14.59
C PRO A 55 14.16 -5.05 -15.61
N GLY A 56 12.96 -5.40 -16.07
CA GLY A 56 12.76 -6.48 -17.05
C GLY A 56 12.73 -7.91 -16.47
N ALA A 57 12.99 -8.12 -15.18
CA ALA A 57 12.97 -9.46 -14.55
C ALA A 57 11.58 -10.12 -14.44
N GLY A 58 10.52 -9.48 -14.95
CA GLY A 58 9.15 -10.02 -14.88
C GLY A 58 8.42 -9.79 -13.55
N LYS A 59 8.92 -8.90 -12.67
CA LYS A 59 8.29 -8.61 -11.37
C LYS A 59 6.81 -8.27 -11.47
N SER A 60 6.44 -7.31 -12.33
CA SER A 60 5.04 -6.89 -12.48
C SER A 60 4.17 -8.02 -13.06
N THR A 61 4.72 -8.91 -13.90
CA THR A 61 4.02 -10.11 -14.40
C THR A 61 3.80 -11.13 -13.29
N LEU A 62 4.78 -11.34 -12.41
CA LEU A 62 4.63 -12.20 -11.23
C LEU A 62 3.57 -11.63 -10.27
N VAL A 63 3.62 -10.32 -9.98
CA VAL A 63 2.64 -9.65 -9.13
C VAL A 63 1.24 -9.78 -9.71
N ASP A 64 1.07 -9.57 -11.02
CA ASP A 64 -0.22 -9.71 -11.72
C ASP A 64 -0.81 -11.12 -11.55
N ALA A 65 -0.01 -12.17 -11.77
CA ALA A 65 -0.43 -13.55 -11.59
C ALA A 65 -0.73 -13.90 -10.11
N LEU A 66 0.00 -13.32 -9.15
CA LEU A 66 -0.28 -13.48 -7.72
C LEU A 66 -1.61 -12.84 -7.34
N ILE A 67 -1.88 -11.61 -7.82
CA ILE A 67 -3.17 -10.95 -7.62
C ILE A 67 -4.29 -11.81 -8.16
N GLU A 68 -4.16 -12.32 -9.39
CA GLU A 68 -5.16 -13.19 -10.01
C GLU A 68 -5.45 -14.43 -9.15
N SER A 69 -4.40 -15.12 -8.70
CA SER A 69 -4.53 -16.29 -7.84
C SER A 69 -5.27 -15.99 -6.53
N PHE A 70 -4.91 -14.88 -5.86
CA PHE A 70 -5.57 -14.48 -4.62
C PHE A 70 -7.03 -14.07 -4.83
N VAL A 71 -7.30 -13.28 -5.86
CA VAL A 71 -8.66 -12.85 -6.20
C VAL A 71 -9.54 -14.06 -6.54
N ASN A 72 -9.04 -15.03 -7.31
CA ASN A 72 -9.75 -16.27 -7.62
C ASN A 72 -10.04 -17.13 -6.38
N ALA A 73 -9.23 -17.01 -5.33
CA ALA A 73 -9.46 -17.59 -4.03
C ALA A 73 -10.38 -16.74 -3.11
N GLY A 74 -10.95 -15.64 -3.62
CA GLY A 74 -11.82 -14.73 -2.87
C GLY A 74 -11.08 -13.87 -1.85
N LYS A 75 -9.75 -13.71 -1.99
CA LYS A 75 -8.88 -12.98 -1.06
C LYS A 75 -8.71 -11.52 -1.44
N LYS A 76 -8.67 -10.64 -0.43
CA LYS A 76 -8.43 -9.21 -0.60
C LYS A 76 -6.93 -8.93 -0.55
N VAL A 77 -6.38 -8.28 -1.57
CA VAL A 77 -4.94 -8.02 -1.71
C VAL A 77 -4.64 -6.52 -1.81
N ALA A 78 -3.64 -6.08 -1.05
CA ALA A 78 -3.05 -4.75 -1.17
C ALA A 78 -1.68 -4.84 -1.83
N VAL A 79 -1.38 -3.93 -2.75
CA VAL A 79 -0.10 -3.85 -3.47
C VAL A 79 0.47 -2.44 -3.29
N LEU A 80 1.69 -2.37 -2.76
CA LEU A 80 2.46 -1.15 -2.57
C LEU A 80 3.61 -1.10 -3.58
N CYS A 81 3.41 -0.48 -4.73
CA CYS A 81 4.48 -0.33 -5.72
C CYS A 81 5.45 0.75 -5.25
N VAL A 82 6.70 0.38 -4.93
CA VAL A 82 7.73 1.35 -4.53
C VAL A 82 8.67 1.64 -5.69
N ASP A 83 8.64 2.89 -6.17
CA ASP A 83 9.50 3.34 -7.26
C ASP A 83 10.55 4.35 -6.77
N PRO A 84 11.78 4.31 -7.30
CA PRO A 84 12.78 5.33 -7.05
C PRO A 84 12.22 6.71 -7.45
N SER A 85 12.47 7.71 -6.60
CA SER A 85 12.03 9.08 -6.86
C SER A 85 12.74 9.61 -8.11
N SER A 86 11.99 10.02 -9.13
CA SER A 86 12.60 10.70 -10.28
C SER A 86 13.07 12.09 -9.84
N PRO A 87 14.31 12.50 -10.14
CA PRO A 87 14.77 13.87 -9.84
C PRO A 87 14.03 14.95 -10.65
N PHE A 88 13.28 14.56 -11.69
CA PHE A 88 12.55 15.49 -12.57
C PHE A 88 11.04 15.56 -12.28
N ASN A 89 10.47 14.52 -11.66
CA ASN A 89 9.07 14.47 -11.27
C ASN A 89 9.02 14.01 -9.81
N LEU A 90 8.53 14.86 -8.90
CA LEU A 90 8.43 14.61 -7.45
C LEU A 90 7.46 13.45 -7.07
N GLY A 91 7.31 12.42 -7.91
CA GLY A 91 6.42 11.26 -7.73
C GLY A 91 6.98 9.98 -8.35
N ALA A 92 6.44 8.84 -7.87
CA ALA A 92 6.71 7.50 -8.39
C ALA A 92 6.29 7.39 -9.86
N LEU A 93 7.17 6.88 -10.72
CA LEU A 93 6.88 6.71 -12.14
C LEU A 93 5.78 5.65 -12.28
N LEU A 94 4.64 6.02 -12.88
CA LEU A 94 3.42 5.24 -13.08
C LEU A 94 3.56 3.91 -13.87
N GLY A 95 4.79 3.44 -14.13
CA GLY A 95 5.08 2.32 -15.03
C GLY A 95 4.47 0.99 -14.57
N ASP A 96 4.51 0.71 -13.27
CA ASP A 96 3.85 -0.48 -12.70
C ASP A 96 2.32 -0.37 -12.76
N ARG A 97 1.78 0.85 -12.79
CA ARG A 97 0.33 1.05 -12.86
C ARG A 97 -0.27 0.62 -14.19
N ILE A 98 0.42 0.88 -15.29
CA ILE A 98 -0.06 0.52 -16.63
C ILE A 98 -0.14 -1.00 -16.79
N ARG A 99 0.84 -1.72 -16.20
CA ARG A 99 0.95 -3.19 -16.32
C ARG A 99 -0.08 -3.96 -15.48
N MET A 100 -0.62 -3.35 -14.42
CA MET A 100 -1.67 -3.93 -13.56
C MET A 100 -3.04 -3.24 -13.74
N SER A 101 -3.26 -2.60 -14.89
CA SER A 101 -4.44 -1.76 -15.17
C SER A 101 -5.79 -2.45 -14.94
N GLN A 102 -5.86 -3.77 -15.19
CA GLN A 102 -7.08 -4.57 -14.99
C GLN A 102 -7.55 -4.64 -13.53
N TRP A 103 -6.64 -4.50 -12.56
CA TRP A 103 -6.95 -4.65 -11.14
C TRP A 103 -7.43 -3.36 -10.47
N TYR A 104 -7.27 -2.19 -11.10
CA TYR A 104 -7.55 -0.89 -10.45
C TYR A 104 -8.97 -0.72 -9.96
N ASN A 105 -9.92 -1.33 -10.67
CA ASN A 105 -11.34 -1.25 -10.34
C ASN A 105 -11.84 -2.54 -9.69
N HIS A 106 -10.97 -3.51 -9.43
CA HIS A 106 -11.37 -4.77 -8.81
C HIS A 106 -11.64 -4.56 -7.31
N PRO A 107 -12.82 -4.94 -6.79
CA PRO A 107 -13.21 -4.62 -5.41
C PRO A 107 -12.34 -5.29 -4.33
N LEU A 108 -11.68 -6.40 -4.68
CA LEU A 108 -10.75 -7.11 -3.78
C LEU A 108 -9.30 -6.64 -3.88
N VAL A 109 -8.99 -5.67 -4.76
CA VAL A 109 -7.61 -5.24 -4.99
C VAL A 109 -7.44 -3.76 -4.66
N TYR A 110 -6.40 -3.45 -3.89
CA TYR A 110 -5.98 -2.07 -3.63
C TYR A 110 -4.54 -1.87 -4.08
N ILE A 111 -4.28 -0.88 -4.94
CA ILE A 111 -2.93 -0.58 -5.44
C ILE A 111 -2.57 0.86 -5.09
N ARG A 112 -1.39 1.03 -4.49
CA ARG A 112 -0.83 2.34 -4.15
C ARG A 112 0.62 2.41 -4.59
N SER A 113 0.99 3.48 -5.28
CA SER A 113 2.41 3.79 -5.56
C SER A 113 2.98 4.66 -4.45
N LEU A 114 4.21 4.35 -4.04
CA LEU A 114 4.98 5.09 -3.07
C LEU A 114 6.33 5.49 -3.71
N ALA A 115 6.81 6.68 -3.40
CA ALA A 115 8.13 7.13 -3.83
C ALA A 115 9.17 6.84 -2.74
N THR A 116 10.40 6.46 -3.11
CA THR A 116 11.47 6.23 -2.11
C THR A 116 11.88 7.47 -1.31
N ARG A 117 11.51 8.68 -1.77
CA ARG A 117 11.88 10.00 -1.20
C ARG A 117 13.38 10.14 -0.90
N GLY A 118 14.23 9.58 -1.76
CA GLY A 118 15.70 9.63 -1.59
C GLY A 118 16.26 8.67 -0.53
N SER A 119 15.45 7.75 0.00
CA SER A 119 15.90 6.71 0.93
C SER A 119 16.92 5.77 0.28
N LEU A 120 18.04 5.54 0.98
CA LEU A 120 19.13 4.65 0.57
C LEU A 120 18.69 3.18 0.40
N GLY A 121 17.63 2.76 1.11
CA GLY A 121 17.17 1.37 1.13
C GLY A 121 16.22 1.00 -0.02
N GLY A 122 15.88 1.93 -0.92
CA GLY A 122 14.94 1.67 -2.01
C GLY A 122 13.48 1.50 -1.57
N LEU A 123 13.17 1.72 -0.29
CA LEU A 123 11.82 1.70 0.29
C LEU A 123 11.41 3.10 0.76
N HIS A 124 10.10 3.37 0.77
CA HIS A 124 9.55 4.59 1.39
C HIS A 124 9.88 4.60 2.90
N PRO A 125 10.30 5.73 3.51
CA PRO A 125 10.65 5.78 4.94
C PRO A 125 9.54 5.30 5.89
N LYS A 126 8.29 5.55 5.49
CA LYS A 126 7.06 5.14 6.20
C LYS A 126 6.48 3.77 5.78
N ILE A 127 7.28 2.90 5.16
CA ILE A 127 6.76 1.63 4.63
C ILE A 127 6.18 0.75 5.74
N ILE A 128 6.78 0.76 6.94
CA ILE A 128 6.33 -0.03 8.09
C ILE A 128 4.94 0.45 8.52
N GLU A 129 4.80 1.74 8.80
CA GLU A 129 3.55 2.36 9.22
C GLU A 129 2.42 2.17 8.19
N ILE A 130 2.75 2.25 6.90
CA ILE A 130 1.78 2.01 5.82
C ILE A 130 1.34 0.54 5.80
N THR A 131 2.27 -0.41 5.96
CA THR A 131 1.91 -1.84 6.00
C THR A 131 1.09 -2.20 7.24
N GLU A 132 1.35 -1.62 8.41
CA GLU A 132 0.53 -1.80 9.62
C GLU A 132 -0.89 -1.26 9.44
N LEU A 133 -1.03 -0.12 8.76
CA LEU A 133 -2.34 0.42 8.41
C LEU A 133 -3.11 -0.53 7.48
N LEU A 134 -2.44 -1.13 6.50
CA LEU A 134 -3.05 -2.14 5.62
C LEU A 134 -3.45 -3.40 6.39
N LYS A 135 -2.65 -3.87 7.36
CA LYS A 135 -3.03 -4.98 8.23
C LYS A 135 -4.28 -4.68 9.06
N THR A 136 -4.53 -3.41 9.37
CA THR A 136 -5.75 -2.96 10.06
C THR A 136 -6.97 -2.87 9.11
N ALA A 137 -6.76 -2.83 7.79
CA ALA A 137 -7.78 -2.59 6.77
C ALA A 137 -8.44 -3.87 6.19
N GLY A 138 -8.18 -5.02 6.82
CA GLY A 138 -8.82 -6.30 6.49
C GLY A 138 -8.39 -6.88 5.13
N PHE A 139 -7.13 -6.69 4.75
CA PHE A 139 -6.54 -7.39 3.61
C PHE A 139 -6.04 -8.78 4.04
N ASP A 140 -6.15 -9.79 3.18
CA ASP A 140 -5.58 -11.11 3.43
C ASP A 140 -4.07 -11.16 3.07
N HIS A 141 -3.67 -10.38 2.06
CA HIS A 141 -2.30 -10.34 1.56
C HIS A 141 -1.83 -8.91 1.28
N ILE A 142 -0.58 -8.63 1.62
CA ILE A 142 0.10 -7.38 1.30
C ILE A 142 1.35 -7.70 0.48
N ILE A 143 1.47 -7.10 -0.69
CA ILE A 143 2.63 -7.21 -1.58
C ILE A 143 3.34 -5.85 -1.61
N VAL A 144 4.65 -5.85 -1.48
CA VAL A 144 5.52 -4.67 -1.58
C VAL A 144 6.51 -4.88 -2.71
#